data_AF-A0A151T4B1-F1
#
_entry.id   AF-A0A151T4B1-F1
#
_cell.length_a   1.000
_cell.length_b   1.000
_cell.length_c   1.000
_cell.angle_alpha   90.00
_cell.angle_beta   90.00
_cell.angle_gamma   90.00
#
_symmetry.space_group_name_H-M   'P 1'
#
loop_
_entity.id
_entity.type
_entity.pdbx_description
1 polymer ?
#
loop_
_entity_poly.entity_id
_entity_poly.type
_entity_poly.pdbx_seq_one_letter_code
_entity_poly.pdbx_strand_id
1 'polypeptide(L)'
;YENMFDFLFDSNKFKILGEDELKKYCVNLEKILSFEDHYDINGLDLFSELKLLKEILTNEINIPLKIFNYIKRSCSFPNTYITYRILLTLHVTVTTAKRSFSKLKMIKSYLRSTN
;
A
#
# COMPACT_ATOMS: atom_id res chain seq x y z
N TYR A 1 8.73 7.58 -3.50
CA TYR A 1 7.80 6.92 -2.57
C TYR A 1 6.48 6.54 -3.24
N GLU A 2 5.85 7.38 -4.08
CA GLU A 2 4.58 7.03 -4.77
C GLU A 2 4.69 5.75 -5.62
N ASN A 3 5.73 5.58 -6.45
CA ASN A 3 5.86 4.40 -7.34
C ASN A 3 5.93 3.01 -6.68
N MET A 4 6.15 2.91 -5.36
CA MET A 4 6.45 1.61 -4.76
C MET A 4 5.20 0.81 -4.41
N PHE A 5 4.07 1.43 -4.12
CA PHE A 5 2.84 0.69 -3.76
C PHE A 5 1.70 0.91 -4.74
N ASP A 6 1.95 1.62 -5.84
CA ASP A 6 0.93 2.03 -6.79
C ASP A 6 0.13 0.85 -7.37
N PHE A 7 0.77 -0.31 -7.58
CA PHE A 7 0.04 -1.47 -8.10
C PHE A 7 -0.89 -2.11 -7.06
N LEU A 8 -0.65 -1.95 -5.75
CA LEU A 8 -1.55 -2.45 -4.69
C LEU A 8 -2.80 -1.55 -4.53
N PHE A 9 -2.71 -0.30 -4.97
CA PHE A 9 -3.86 0.62 -5.02
C PHE A 9 -4.75 0.38 -6.24
N ASP A 10 -4.15 -0.05 -7.35
CA ASP A 10 -4.86 -0.34 -8.60
C ASP A 10 -5.00 -1.86 -8.78
N SER A 11 -6.17 -2.37 -8.39
CA SER A 11 -6.50 -3.80 -8.50
C SER A 11 -6.41 -4.34 -9.94
N ASN A 12 -6.60 -3.50 -10.96
CA ASN A 12 -6.43 -3.92 -12.35
C ASN A 12 -4.94 -4.09 -12.68
N LYS A 13 -4.08 -3.15 -12.26
CA LYS A 13 -2.63 -3.31 -12.38
C LYS A 13 -2.14 -4.53 -11.59
N PHE A 14 -2.65 -4.75 -10.39
CA PHE A 14 -2.30 -5.93 -9.60
C PHE A 14 -2.65 -7.23 -10.33
N LYS A 15 -3.86 -7.32 -10.92
CA LYS A 15 -4.31 -8.50 -11.67
C LYS A 15 -3.44 -8.79 -12.90
N ILE A 16 -3.00 -7.76 -13.61
CA ILE A 16 -2.21 -7.89 -14.86
C ILE A 16 -0.71 -8.08 -14.59
N LEU A 17 -0.22 -7.73 -13.39
CA LEU A 17 1.20 -7.80 -13.06
C LEU A 17 1.75 -9.23 -13.18
N GLY A 18 2.87 -9.40 -13.90
CA GLY A 18 3.51 -10.71 -14.09
C GLY A 18 4.05 -11.29 -12.79
N GLU A 19 4.19 -12.62 -12.72
CA GLU A 19 4.69 -13.31 -11.52
C GLU A 19 6.13 -12.91 -11.17
N ASP A 20 7.01 -12.80 -12.17
CA ASP A 20 8.41 -12.40 -11.94
C ASP A 20 8.53 -10.98 -11.38
N GLU A 21 7.72 -10.05 -11.92
CA GLU A 21 7.66 -8.68 -11.43
C GLU A 21 7.08 -8.61 -10.01
N LEU A 22 6.03 -9.38 -9.73
CA LEU A 22 5.43 -9.48 -8.41
C LEU A 22 6.43 -10.03 -7.39
N LYS A 23 7.18 -11.09 -7.74
CA LYS A 23 8.20 -11.66 -6.86
C LYS A 23 9.32 -10.67 -6.58
N LYS A 24 9.84 -10.01 -7.63
CA LYS A 24 10.86 -8.96 -7.49
C LYS A 24 10.37 -7.83 -6.58
N TYR A 25 9.10 -7.47 -6.70
CA TYR A 25 8.48 -6.49 -5.84
C TYR A 25 8.49 -6.92 -4.38
N CYS A 26 7.99 -8.12 -4.05
CA CYS A 26 7.91 -8.57 -2.66
C CYS A 26 9.28 -8.66 -1.99
N VAL A 27 10.29 -9.15 -2.71
CA VAL A 27 11.69 -9.19 -2.20
C VAL A 27 12.25 -7.79 -1.99
N ASN A 28 11.91 -6.83 -2.87
CA ASN A 28 12.33 -5.44 -2.68
C ASN A 28 11.61 -4.78 -1.51
N LEU A 29 10.34 -5.11 -1.29
CA LEU A 29 9.55 -4.59 -0.18
C LEU A 29 10.07 -5.08 1.16
N GLU A 30 10.42 -6.37 1.28
CA GLU A 30 11.07 -6.94 2.47
C GLU A 30 12.34 -6.15 2.84
N LYS A 31 13.21 -5.87 1.87
CA LYS A 31 14.45 -5.09 2.09
C LYS A 31 14.21 -3.65 2.54
N ILE A 32 13.07 -3.08 2.17
CA ILE A 32 12.72 -1.69 2.52
C ILE A 32 12.03 -1.64 3.88
N LEU A 33 11.32 -2.70 4.24
CA LEU A 33 10.69 -2.90 5.54
C LEU A 33 11.57 -3.75 6.48
N SER A 34 12.88 -3.68 6.28
CA SER A 34 13.87 -4.30 7.16
C SER A 34 14.71 -3.22 7.83
N PHE A 35 15.01 -3.43 9.09
CA PHE A 35 15.95 -2.62 9.85
C PHE A 35 16.89 -3.56 10.61
N GLU A 36 18.19 -3.44 10.31
CA GLU A 36 19.22 -4.37 10.81
C GLU A 36 18.84 -5.83 10.47
N ASP A 37 18.73 -6.70 11.46
CA ASP A 37 18.38 -8.11 11.31
C ASP A 37 16.87 -8.38 11.50
N HIS A 38 16.05 -7.34 11.60
CA HIS A 38 14.61 -7.44 11.76
C HIS A 38 13.86 -7.08 10.47
N TYR A 39 12.86 -7.90 10.15
CA TYR A 39 12.04 -7.77 8.94
C TYR A 39 10.57 -7.71 9.35
N ASP A 40 9.83 -6.70 8.88
CA ASP A 40 8.39 -6.60 9.15
C ASP A 40 7.59 -7.64 8.36
N ILE A 41 8.13 -8.11 7.24
CA ILE A 41 7.51 -9.08 6.33
C ILE A 41 8.55 -10.03 5.74
N ASN A 42 8.13 -11.23 5.35
CA ASN A 42 8.90 -12.13 4.50
C ASN A 42 8.45 -11.98 3.04
N GLY A 43 9.38 -11.69 2.12
CA GLY A 43 9.05 -11.40 0.73
C GLY A 43 8.57 -12.61 -0.07
N LEU A 44 9.07 -13.81 0.23
CA LEU A 44 8.63 -15.04 -0.45
C LEU A 44 7.26 -15.50 0.02
N ASP A 45 6.97 -15.36 1.31
CA ASP A 45 5.64 -15.63 1.87
C ASP A 45 4.63 -14.60 1.35
N LEU A 46 5.00 -13.31 1.34
CA LEU A 46 4.17 -12.27 0.75
C LEU A 46 3.85 -12.55 -0.71
N PHE A 47 4.83 -12.99 -1.51
CA PHE A 47 4.60 -13.36 -2.91
C PHE A 47 3.57 -14.49 -3.03
N SER A 48 3.71 -15.54 -2.21
CA SER A 48 2.80 -16.69 -2.21
C SER A 48 1.38 -16.29 -1.79
N GLU A 49 1.28 -15.49 -0.73
CA GLU A 49 0.02 -14.92 -0.25
C GLU A 49 -0.67 -14.03 -1.30
N LEU A 50 0.09 -13.15 -1.96
CA LEU A 50 -0.43 -12.27 -3.01
C LEU A 50 -0.88 -13.04 -4.25
N LYS A 51 -0.21 -14.15 -4.58
CA LYS A 51 -0.64 -15.03 -5.68
C LYS A 51 -2.00 -15.66 -5.38
N LEU A 52 -2.17 -16.21 -4.18
CA LEU A 52 -3.45 -16.73 -3.72
C LEU A 52 -4.52 -15.62 -3.67
N LEU A 53 -4.14 -14.42 -3.21
CA LEU A 53 -5.04 -13.28 -3.19
C LEU A 53 -5.52 -12.92 -4.60
N LYS A 54 -4.65 -12.92 -5.62
CA LYS A 54 -5.05 -12.66 -7.01
C LYS A 54 -6.14 -13.61 -7.50
N GLU A 55 -6.05 -14.89 -7.15
CA GLU A 55 -7.06 -15.91 -7.52
C GLU A 55 -8.41 -15.66 -6.84
N ILE A 56 -8.39 -15.12 -5.62
CA ILE A 56 -9.59 -14.83 -4.82
C ILE A 56 -10.25 -13.51 -5.22
N LEU A 57 -9.49 -12.54 -5.72
CA LEU A 57 -9.99 -11.21 -6.05
C LEU A 57 -10.95 -11.22 -7.26
N THR A 58 -12.25 -11.30 -6.97
CA THR A 58 -13.31 -11.04 -7.95
C THR A 58 -13.37 -9.56 -8.33
N ASN A 59 -14.17 -9.20 -9.35
CA ASN A 59 -14.36 -7.80 -9.76
C ASN A 59 -15.01 -6.92 -8.66
N GLU A 60 -15.64 -7.52 -7.65
CA GLU A 60 -16.33 -6.80 -6.57
C GLU A 60 -15.40 -6.35 -5.43
N ILE A 61 -14.24 -7.00 -5.27
CA ILE A 61 -13.23 -6.73 -4.24
C ILE A 61 -12.05 -5.96 -4.85
N ASN A 62 -12.33 -4.97 -5.70
CA ASN A 62 -11.30 -4.20 -6.40
C ASN A 62 -10.82 -2.94 -5.65
N ILE A 63 -11.31 -2.69 -4.44
CA ILE A 63 -10.98 -1.50 -3.64
C ILE A 63 -10.00 -1.87 -2.52
N PRO A 64 -8.86 -1.18 -2.35
CA PRO A 64 -7.85 -1.50 -1.32
C PRO A 64 -8.41 -1.67 0.10
N LEU A 65 -9.39 -0.85 0.48
CA LEU A 65 -10.05 -0.95 1.79
C LEU A 65 -10.91 -2.22 1.92
N LYS A 66 -11.58 -2.66 0.84
CA LYS A 66 -12.33 -3.92 0.82
C LYS A 66 -11.38 -5.12 0.90
N ILE A 67 -10.27 -5.07 0.14
CA ILE A 67 -9.20 -6.08 0.18
C ILE A 67 -8.62 -6.20 1.59
N PHE A 68 -8.29 -5.06 2.21
CA PHE A 68 -7.79 -5.04 3.59
C PHE A 68 -8.78 -5.62 4.59
N ASN A 69 -10.07 -5.29 4.47
CA ASN A 69 -11.11 -5.85 5.35
C ASN A 69 -11.30 -7.36 5.15
N TYR A 70 -11.15 -7.86 3.92
CA TYR A 70 -11.16 -9.29 3.63
C TYR A 70 -9.96 -9.98 4.29
N ILE A 71 -8.75 -9.47 4.06
CA ILE A 71 -7.52 -9.98 4.66
C ILE A 71 -7.59 -9.97 6.18
N LYS A 72 -8.09 -8.88 6.78
CA LYS A 72 -8.20 -8.74 8.24
C LYS A 72 -9.08 -9.83 8.88
N ARG A 73 -10.05 -10.37 8.14
CA ARG A 73 -10.94 -11.44 8.62
C ARG A 73 -10.38 -12.84 8.36
N SER A 74 -9.30 -12.94 7.59
CA SER A 74 -8.63 -14.19 7.24
C SER A 74 -7.34 -14.34 8.04
N CYS A 75 -7.10 -15.53 8.59
CA CYS A 75 -5.83 -15.84 9.25
C CYS A 75 -4.73 -16.28 8.25
N SER A 76 -5.04 -16.37 6.95
CA SER A 76 -4.17 -16.98 5.95
C SER A 76 -3.22 -16.01 5.23
N PHE A 77 -3.27 -14.71 5.54
CA PHE A 77 -2.51 -13.68 4.81
C PHE A 77 -1.73 -12.72 5.74
N PRO A 78 -0.87 -13.23 6.65
CA PRO A 78 -0.19 -12.41 7.65
C PRO A 78 0.74 -11.34 7.05
N ASN A 79 1.56 -11.67 6.05
CA ASN A 79 2.49 -10.71 5.45
C ASN A 79 1.76 -9.66 4.62
N THR A 80 0.72 -10.09 3.92
CA THR A 80 -0.15 -9.21 3.12
C THR A 80 -0.92 -8.26 4.04
N TYR A 81 -1.38 -8.73 5.20
CA TYR A 81 -2.04 -7.90 6.20
C TYR A 81 -1.13 -6.79 6.72
N ILE A 82 0.12 -7.13 7.07
CA ILE A 82 1.13 -6.15 7.49
C ILE A 82 1.40 -5.14 6.37
N THR A 83 1.61 -5.63 5.15
CA THR A 83 1.87 -4.81 3.95
C THR A 83 0.75 -3.79 3.72
N TYR A 84 -0.51 -4.21 3.66
CA TYR A 84 -1.64 -3.29 3.47
C TYR A 84 -1.81 -2.31 4.63
N ARG A 85 -1.50 -2.72 5.86
CA ARG A 85 -1.60 -1.85 7.04
C ARG A 85 -0.57 -0.72 6.99
N ILE A 86 0.69 -1.03 6.66
CA ILE A 86 1.76 -0.05 6.47
C ILE A 86 1.39 0.88 5.32
N LEU A 87 0.95 0.30 4.19
CA LEU A 87 0.54 1.03 3.01
C LEU A 87 -0.56 2.06 3.29
N LEU A 88 -1.67 1.62 3.88
CA LEU A 88 -2.81 2.50 4.16
C LEU A 88 -2.44 3.59 5.17
N THR A 89 -1.64 3.26 6.19
CA THR A 89 -1.13 4.24 7.17
C THR A 89 -0.28 5.31 6.50
N LEU A 90 0.67 4.91 5.65
CA LEU A 90 1.52 5.83 4.90
C LEU A 90 0.69 6.72 3.98
N HIS A 91 -0.25 6.14 3.24
CA HIS A 91 -1.12 6.89 2.33
C HIS A 91 -2.00 7.92 3.06
N VAL A 92 -2.61 7.53 4.19
CA VAL A 92 -3.42 8.44 5.02
C VAL A 92 -2.56 9.56 5.58
N THR A 93 -1.35 9.25 6.06
CA THR A 93 -0.41 10.23 6.61
C THR A 93 0.03 11.25 5.55
N VAL A 94 0.46 10.77 4.39
CA VAL A 94 0.89 11.62 3.27
C VAL A 94 -0.26 12.49 2.78
N THR A 95 -1.46 11.93 2.62
CA THR A 95 -2.65 12.67 2.18
C THR A 95 -3.05 13.74 3.20
N THR A 96 -3.02 13.41 4.49
CA THR A 96 -3.33 14.34 5.58
C THR A 96 -2.32 15.49 5.61
N ALA A 97 -1.02 15.19 5.51
CA ALA A 97 0.03 16.20 5.44
C ALA A 97 -0.17 17.13 4.23
N LYS A 98 -0.35 16.57 3.02
CA LYS A 98 -0.62 17.34 1.79
C LYS A 98 -1.81 18.29 1.98
N ARG A 99 -2.92 17.80 2.54
CA ARG A 99 -4.12 18.61 2.82
C ARG A 99 -3.85 19.73 3.82
N SER A 100 -3.13 19.45 4.90
CA SER A 100 -2.76 20.44 5.91
C SER A 100 -1.86 21.54 5.33
N PHE A 101 -0.86 21.17 4.52
CA PHE A 101 -0.02 22.14 3.83
C PHE A 101 -0.79 23.00 2.82
N SER A 102 -1.74 22.40 2.08
CA SER A 102 -2.61 23.16 1.17
C SER A 102 -3.43 24.22 1.92
N LYS A 103 -3.98 23.87 3.09
CA LYS A 103 -4.70 24.83 3.95
C LYS A 103 -3.79 25.95 4.44
N LEU A 104 -2.60 25.61 4.93
CA LEU A 104 -1.62 26.58 5.37
C LEU A 104 -1.23 27.55 4.25
N LYS A 105 -1.02 27.04 3.03
CA LYS A 105 -0.73 27.85 1.85
C LYS A 105 -1.85 28.84 1.54
N MET A 106 -3.12 28.41 1.66
CA MET A 106 -4.28 29.26 1.43
C MET A 106 -4.37 30.40 2.47
N ILE A 107 -4.16 30.10 3.76
CA ILE A 107 -4.13 31.10 4.84
C ILE A 107 -3.02 32.13 4.59
N LYS A 108 -1.81 31.66 4.26
CA LYS A 108 -0.68 32.55 3.95
C LYS A 108 -0.97 33.46 2.75
N SER A 109 -1.63 32.93 1.72
CA SER A 109 -2.00 33.72 0.53
C SER A 109 -3.01 34.81 0.88
N TYR A 110 -4.04 34.48 1.66
CA TYR A 110 -5.07 35.43 2.08
C TYR A 110 -4.48 36.61 2.87
N LEU A 111 -3.62 36.32 3.85
CA LEU A 111 -2.97 37.36 4.68
C LEU A 111 -2.09 38.31 3.87
N ARG A 112 -1.48 37.84 2.77
CA ARG A 112 -0.63 38.67 1.92
C ARG A 112 -1.43 39.53 0.92
N SER A 113 -2.68 39.16 0.63
CA SER A 113 -3.56 39.88 -0.29
C SER A 113 -4.42 40.96 0.36
N THR A 114 -4.44 41.06 1.69
CA THR A 114 -5.19 42.09 2.45
C THR A 114 -4.36 43.34 2.77
N ASN A 115 -3.21 43.52 2.12
CA ASN A 115 -2.43 44.77 2.12
C ASN A 115 -2.64 45.53 0.81
#